data_AF-A0A259P0V7-F1
#
_entry.id   AF-A0A259P0V7-F1
#
_cell.length_a   1.000
_cell.length_b   1.000
_cell.length_c   1.000
_cell.angle_alpha   90.00
_cell.angle_beta   90.00
_cell.angle_gamma   90.00
#
_symmetry.space_group_name_H-M   'P 1'
#
loop_
_entity.id
_entity.type
_entity.pdbx_description
1 polymer ?
#
loop_
_entity_poly.entity_id
_entity_poly.type
_entity_poly.pdbx_seq_one_letter_code
_entity_poly.pdbx_strand_id
1 'polypeptide(L)' 'MTNVGQKEKLTQQRVIKLFTQELGYRYLGDWTDRANNRNIEEEILSKWLSERGVSAALIARALRQL' A
#
# COMPACT_ATOMS: atom_id res chain seq x y z
N MET A 1 30.24 9.26 -13.42
CA MET A 1 29.79 9.22 -12.01
C MET A 1 28.80 8.08 -11.88
N THR A 2 29.11 7.03 -11.10
CA THR A 2 28.11 6.02 -10.75
C THR A 2 27.10 6.67 -9.82
N ASN A 3 25.86 6.84 -10.29
CA ASN A 3 24.81 7.45 -9.48
C ASN A 3 24.53 6.57 -8.27
N VAL A 4 24.76 7.12 -7.08
CA VAL A 4 24.34 6.52 -5.81
C VAL A 4 22.85 6.16 -5.92
N GLY A 5 22.45 4.96 -5.49
CA GLY A 5 21.06 4.51 -5.52
C GLY A 5 20.68 3.55 -6.67
N GLN A 6 21.57 3.30 -7.64
CA GLN A 6 21.24 2.40 -8.77
C GLN A 6 20.99 0.94 -8.34
N LYS A 7 21.79 0.41 -7.40
CA LYS A 7 21.64 -0.97 -6.91
C LYS A 7 20.36 -1.14 -6.09
N GLU A 8 20.05 -0.13 -5.28
CA GLU A 8 18.84 -0.03 -4.47
C GLU A 8 17.60 0.02 -5.36
N LYS A 9 17.60 0.88 -6.40
CA LYS A 9 16.49 0.98 -7.36
C LYS A 9 16.25 -0.33 -8.12
N LEU A 10 17.33 -1.00 -8.57
CA LEU A 10 17.22 -2.32 -9.19
C LEU A 10 16.63 -3.36 -8.24
N THR A 11 17.01 -3.31 -6.96
CA THR A 11 16.48 -4.20 -5.94
C THR A 11 14.99 -3.94 -5.68
N GLN A 12 14.59 -2.68 -5.53
CA GLN A 12 13.19 -2.27 -5.41
C GLN A 12 12.35 -2.76 -6.60
N GLN A 13 12.85 -2.61 -7.83
CA GLN A 13 12.17 -3.11 -9.03
C GLN A 13 11.96 -4.63 -9.01
N ARG A 14 12.94 -5.40 -8.54
CA ARG A 14 12.81 -6.86 -8.40
C ARG A 14 11.76 -7.24 -7.34
N VAL A 15 11.75 -6.54 -6.21
CA VAL A 15 10.75 -6.75 -5.16
C VAL A 15 9.35 -6.41 -5.67
N ILE A 16 9.17 -5.29 -6.37
CA ILE A 16 7.88 -4.91 -6.96
C ILE A 16 7.39 -6.01 -7.91
N LYS A 17 8.25 -6.51 -8.81
CA LYS A 17 7.88 -7.60 -9.72
C LYS A 17 7.45 -8.86 -8.99
N LEU A 18 8.20 -9.28 -7.96
CA LEU A 18 7.85 -10.46 -7.15
C LEU A 18 6.44 -10.31 -6.54
N PHE A 19 6.17 -9.20 -5.86
CA PHE A 19 4.88 -9.00 -5.21
C PHE A 19 3.72 -8.90 -6.21
N THR A 20 3.93 -8.24 -7.35
CA THR A 20 2.84 -7.95 -8.29
C THR A 20 2.59 -9.07 -9.29
N GLN A 21 3.65 -9.65 -9.85
CA GLN A 21 3.56 -10.62 -10.95
C GLN A 21 3.43 -12.05 -10.43
N GLU A 22 4.16 -12.40 -9.36
CA GLU A 22 4.16 -13.76 -8.83
C GLU A 22 3.13 -13.95 -7.70
N LEU A 23 3.03 -12.97 -6.81
CA LEU A 23 2.18 -13.07 -5.61
C LEU A 23 0.81 -12.38 -5.78
N GLY A 24 0.57 -11.68 -6.89
CA GLY A 24 -0.72 -11.07 -7.20
C GLY A 24 -1.10 -9.87 -6.33
N TYR A 25 -0.15 -9.22 -5.65
CA TYR A 25 -0.42 -8.02 -4.87
C TYR A 25 -0.70 -6.82 -5.78
N ARG A 26 -1.67 -6.01 -5.38
CA ARG A 26 -1.93 -4.72 -6.01
C ARG A 26 -0.81 -3.74 -5.69
N TYR A 27 -0.10 -3.28 -6.71
CA TYR A 27 0.86 -2.18 -6.57
C TYR A 27 0.13 -0.84 -6.42
N LEU A 28 0.49 -0.06 -5.40
CA LEU A 28 -0.12 1.25 -5.13
C LEU A 28 0.63 2.42 -5.78
N GLY A 29 1.79 2.15 -6.39
CA GLY A 29 2.66 3.17 -6.98
C GLY A 29 3.74 3.65 -6.01
N ASP A 30 4.41 4.74 -6.40
CA ASP A 30 5.38 5.45 -5.56
C ASP A 30 4.65 6.55 -4.78
N TRP A 31 4.68 6.46 -3.45
CA TRP A 31 3.98 7.36 -2.53
C TRP A 31 4.94 8.29 -1.76
N THR A 32 6.18 8.43 -2.23
CA THR A 32 7.20 9.24 -1.56
C THR A 32 6.76 10.70 -1.41
N ASP A 33 6.17 11.29 -2.46
CA ASP A 33 5.84 12.72 -2.52
C ASP A 33 4.34 12.98 -2.71
N ARG A 34 3.52 12.61 -1.70
CA ARG A 34 2.07 12.87 -1.72
C ARG A 34 1.58 13.70 -0.53
N ALA A 35 0.52 14.48 -0.77
CA ALA A 35 -0.21 15.15 0.30
C ALA A 35 -0.89 14.11 1.21
N ASN A 36 -0.99 14.41 2.52
CA ASN A 36 -1.61 13.55 3.54
C ASN A 36 -1.01 12.13 3.60
N ASN A 37 0.33 12.03 3.59
CA ASN A 37 1.01 10.75 3.75
C ASN A 37 0.77 10.16 5.16
N ARG A 38 -0.18 9.23 5.26
CA ARG A 38 -0.51 8.50 6.50
C ARG A 38 -0.06 7.05 6.38
N ASN A 39 0.07 6.40 7.54
CA ASN A 39 0.45 4.99 7.60
C ASN A 39 -0.67 4.06 7.13
N ILE A 40 -1.93 4.51 7.20
CA ILE A 40 -3.11 3.72 6.84
C ILE A 40 -3.99 4.52 5.89
N GLU A 41 -4.42 3.83 4.84
CA GLU A 41 -5.31 4.34 3.81
C GLU A 41 -6.72 3.89 4.13
N GLU A 42 -7.49 4.80 4.74
CA GLU A 42 -8.81 4.49 5.27
C GLU A 42 -9.75 3.93 4.19
N GLU A 43 -9.69 4.46 2.97
CA GLU A 43 -10.49 3.98 1.83
C GLU A 43 -10.14 2.55 1.42
N ILE A 44 -8.83 2.23 1.35
CA ILE A 44 -8.36 0.89 1.00
C ILE A 44 -8.75 -0.10 2.09
N LEU A 45 -8.54 0.26 3.36
CA LEU A 45 -8.87 -0.59 4.50
C LEU A 45 -10.38 -0.84 4.59
N SER A 46 -11.19 0.21 4.43
CA SER A 46 -12.65 0.13 4.45
C SER A 46 -13.19 -0.81 3.36
N LYS A 47 -12.68 -0.67 2.13
CA LYS A 47 -13.04 -1.55 1.01
C LYS A 47 -12.67 -3.01 1.30
N TRP A 48 -11.44 -3.26 1.75
CA TRP A 48 -10.98 -4.62 2.06
C TRP A 48 -11.80 -5.28 3.18
N LEU A 49 -12.11 -4.54 4.25
CA LEU A 49 -12.94 -5.04 5.35
C LEU A 49 -14.38 -5.33 4.89
N SER A 50 -14.93 -4.49 4.02
CA SER A 50 -16.26 -4.69 3.44
C SER A 50 -16.32 -5.95 2.58
N GLU A 51 -15.31 -6.17 1.73
CA GLU A 51 -15.16 -7.40 0.92
C GLU A 51 -15.02 -8.67 1.79
N ARG A 52 -14.60 -8.51 3.04
CA ARG A 52 -14.52 -9.59 4.02
C ARG A 52 -15.82 -9.84 4.78
N GLY A 53 -16.86 -9.04 4.55
CA GLY A 53 -18.16 -9.16 5.21
C GLY A 53 -18.23 -8.48 6.59
N VAL A 54 -17.26 -7.62 6.92
CA VAL A 54 -17.30 -6.85 8.17
C VAL A 54 -18.39 -5.78 8.08
N SER A 55 -19.17 -5.62 9.15
CA SER A 55 -20.27 -4.65 9.16
C SER A 55 -19.74 -3.21 9.09
N ALA A 56 -20.47 -2.35 8.37
CA ALA A 56 -20.12 -0.93 8.22
C ALA A 56 -19.96 -0.23 9.59
N ALA A 57 -20.75 -0.62 10.60
CA ALA A 57 -20.65 -0.06 11.95
C ALA A 57 -19.30 -0.39 12.63
N LEU A 58 -18.79 -1.61 12.46
CA LEU A 58 -17.49 -2.01 13.01
C LEU A 58 -16.34 -1.33 12.26
N ILE A 59 -16.44 -1.23 10.93
CA ILE A 59 -15.46 -0.52 10.10
C ILE A 59 -15.34 0.94 10.54
N ALA A 60 -16.48 1.66 10.62
CA ALA A 60 -16.50 3.05 11.04
C ALA A 60 -15.95 3.26 12.46
N ARG A 61 -16.22 2.33 13.38
CA ARG A 61 -15.68 2.38 14.75
C ARG A 61 -14.17 2.18 14.77
N ALA A 62 -13.63 1.28 13.96
CA ALA A 62 -12.19 1.04 13.87
C ALA A 62 -11.46 2.24 13.27
N LEU A 63 -11.97 2.80 12.16
CA LEU A 63 -11.35 3.96 11.50
C LEU A 63 -11.30 5.21 12.39
N ARG A 64 -12.30 5.40 13.27
CA ARG A 64 -12.31 6.53 14.22
C ARG A 64 -11.16 6.49 15.24
N GLN A 65 -10.51 5.33 15.44
CA GLN A 65 -9.43 5.16 16.41
C GLN A 65 -8.03 5.29 15.78
N LEU A 66 -7.94 5.59 14.48
CA LEU A 66 -6.69 5.79 13.74
C LEU A 66 -6.27 7.26 13.69
#